data_AF-A0A8T4SSW4-F1
#
_entry.id   AF-A0A8T4SSW4-F1
#
_cell.length_a   1.000
_cell.length_b   1.000
_cell.length_c   1.000
_cell.angle_alpha   90.00
_cell.angle_beta   90.00
_cell.angle_gamma   90.00
#
_symmetry.space_group_name_H-M   'P 1'
#
loop_
_entity.id
_entity.type
_entity.pdbx_description
1 polymer ?
#
loop_
_entity_poly.entity_id
_entity_poly.type
_entity_poly.pdbx_seq_one_letter_code
_entity_poly.pdbx_strand_id
1 'polypeptide(L)'
;MEEVRKRESTLEVLRRLQSQNLRSLSEKKHPVILKVEDILDNDRLERLNPPKSKILPTGKQSEAVMILNEIRDIEKQLKSGQSYFDHYYDLRKKEDKLLKFFEGTENKDSFSDEIRIKVKEIKRKLGNL
;
A
#
# COMPACT_ATOMS: atom_id res chain seq x y z
N MET A 1 -11.89 49.99 9.40
CA MET A 1 -11.98 49.30 10.70
C MET A 1 -11.41 47.91 10.50
N GLU A 2 -10.20 47.68 11.02
CA GLU A 2 -9.43 46.47 10.78
C GLU A 2 -9.74 45.46 11.90
N GLU A 3 -10.37 44.33 11.57
CA GLU A 3 -10.63 43.26 12.53
C GLU A 3 -9.30 42.58 12.90
N VAL A 4 -8.78 42.94 14.07
CA VAL A 4 -7.63 42.28 14.70
C VAL A 4 -8.04 40.83 15.00
N ARG A 5 -7.59 39.89 14.15
CA ARG A 5 -7.75 38.44 14.41
C ARG A 5 -7.05 38.09 15.71
N LYS A 6 -7.82 37.88 16.77
CA LYS A 6 -7.31 37.43 18.07
C LYS A 6 -6.72 36.02 17.92
N ARG A 7 -5.56 35.80 18.52
CA ARG A 7 -4.92 34.47 18.57
C ARG A 7 -5.74 33.60 19.51
N GLU A 8 -6.25 32.49 18.99
CA GLU A 8 -6.99 31.50 19.78
C GLU A 8 -6.03 30.72 20.68
N SER A 9 -6.49 30.40 21.90
CA SER A 9 -5.74 29.53 22.81
C SER A 9 -5.81 28.07 22.37
N THR A 10 -4.80 27.26 22.71
CA THR A 10 -4.77 25.82 22.43
C THR A 10 -6.04 25.11 22.92
N LEU A 11 -6.59 25.52 24.07
CA LEU A 11 -7.84 24.98 24.60
C LEU A 11 -9.06 25.33 23.74
N GLU A 12 -9.11 26.54 23.17
CA GLU A 12 -10.20 26.97 22.28
C GLU A 12 -10.15 26.22 20.95
N VAL A 13 -8.95 26.03 20.41
CA VAL A 13 -8.74 25.25 19.17
C VAL A 13 -9.19 23.80 19.36
N LEU A 14 -8.82 23.15 20.46
CA LEU A 14 -9.21 21.77 20.75
C LEU A 14 -10.73 21.63 20.92
N ARG A 15 -11.37 22.58 21.62
CA ARG A 15 -12.83 22.59 21.80
C ARG A 15 -13.55 22.80 20.46
N ARG A 16 -13.04 23.68 19.59
CA ARG A 16 -13.57 23.87 18.23
C ARG A 16 -13.47 22.60 17.39
N LEU A 17 -12.32 21.92 17.39
CA LEU A 17 -12.13 20.69 16.62
C LEU A 17 -13.03 19.56 17.12
N GLN A 18 -13.20 19.39 18.43
CA GLN A 18 -14.16 18.43 18.99
C GLN A 18 -15.60 18.74 18.55
N SER A 19 -16.00 20.01 18.53
CA SER A 19 -17.34 20.42 18.09
C SER A 19 -17.58 20.23 16.59
N GLN A 20 -16.53 20.30 15.76
CA GLN A 20 -16.62 20.02 14.32
C GLN A 20 -16.75 18.51 14.03
N ASN A 21 -16.15 17.66 14.86
CA ASN A 21 -16.26 16.20 14.71
C ASN A 21 -17.67 15.66 15.04
N LEU A 22 -18.46 16.42 15.81
CA LEU A 22 -19.85 16.09 16.16
C LEU A 22 -20.89 16.57 15.13
N ARG A 23 -20.49 17.30 14.07
CA ARG A 23 -21.40 17.67 12.98
C ARG A 23 -21.62 16.51 12.01
N SER A 24 -22.59 15.69 12.38
CA SER A 24 -23.48 14.89 11.53
C SER A 24 -22.85 14.17 10.32
N LEU A 25 -22.69 12.85 10.46
CA LEU A 25 -22.91 11.92 9.35
C LEU A 25 -24.39 12.04 8.91
N SER A 26 -24.71 13.12 8.19
CA SER A 26 -26.01 13.30 7.57
C SER A 26 -26.11 12.33 6.41
N GLU A 27 -26.92 11.30 6.63
CA GLU A 27 -27.39 10.33 5.66
C GLU A 27 -27.88 11.02 4.38
N LYS A 28 -27.23 10.72 3.26
CA LYS A 28 -27.89 10.57 1.95
C LYS A 28 -27.23 9.42 1.20
N LYS A 29 -27.48 8.20 1.65
CA LYS A 29 -27.45 7.04 0.75
C LYS A 29 -28.80 7.04 0.03
N HIS A 30 -28.80 7.47 -1.23
CA HIS A 30 -29.89 7.09 -2.12
C HIS A 30 -29.88 5.56 -2.24
N PRO A 31 -31.02 4.85 -2.11
CA PRO A 31 -31.05 3.46 -2.50
C PRO A 31 -30.85 3.42 -4.02
N VAL A 32 -29.69 2.94 -4.46
CA VAL A 32 -29.48 2.59 -5.87
C VAL A 32 -30.39 1.41 -6.14
N ILE A 33 -31.53 1.66 -6.78
CA ILE A 33 -32.40 0.61 -7.30
C ILE A 33 -31.68 0.04 -8.52
N LEU A 34 -30.85 -0.99 -8.31
CA LEU A 34 -30.25 -1.76 -9.39
C LEU A 34 -31.35 -2.62 -10.02
N LYS A 35 -31.60 -2.43 -11.31
CA LYS A 35 -32.45 -3.36 -12.07
C LYS A 35 -31.64 -4.61 -12.41
N VAL A 36 -32.30 -5.75 -12.59
CA VAL A 36 -31.65 -7.03 -12.94
C VAL A 36 -30.79 -6.92 -14.20
N GLU A 37 -31.11 -5.97 -15.08
CA GLU A 37 -30.39 -5.68 -16.32
C GLU A 37 -28.98 -5.09 -16.08
N ASP A 38 -28.74 -4.39 -14.96
CA ASP A 38 -27.42 -3.78 -14.64
C ASP A 38 -26.36 -4.83 -14.22
N ILE A 39 -26.80 -6.06 -13.90
CA ILE A 39 -25.90 -7.14 -13.47
C ILE A 39 -25.30 -7.88 -14.69
N LEU A 40 -25.96 -7.81 -15.86
CA LEU A 40 -25.58 -8.61 -17.03
C LEU A 40 -24.49 -7.98 -17.90
N ASP A 41 -24.23 -6.67 -17.79
CA ASP A 41 -23.20 -5.99 -18.59
C ASP A 41 -21.82 -5.87 -17.91
N ASN A 42 -21.70 -6.28 -16.64
CA ASN A 42 -20.40 -6.30 -15.95
C ASN A 42 -19.55 -7.54 -16.25
N ASP A 43 -20.10 -8.57 -16.89
CA ASP A 43 -19.39 -9.82 -17.24
C ASP A 43 -18.36 -9.67 -18.37
N ARG A 44 -18.21 -8.46 -18.95
CA ARG A 44 -17.30 -8.19 -20.07
C ARG A 44 -16.06 -7.37 -19.72
N LEU A 45 -15.97 -6.75 -18.53
CA LEU A 45 -14.77 -5.99 -18.13
C LEU A 45 -13.82 -6.77 -17.20
N GLU A 46 -14.23 -7.90 -16.62
CA GLU A 46 -13.33 -8.76 -15.84
C GLU A 46 -12.49 -9.74 -16.72
N ARG A 47 -12.70 -9.77 -18.03
CA ARG A 47 -12.03 -10.73 -18.95
C ARG A 47 -10.66 -10.27 -19.49
N LEU A 48 -10.11 -9.14 -19.04
CA LEU A 48 -8.82 -8.62 -19.54
C LEU A 48 -7.66 -8.67 -18.56
N ASN A 49 -7.83 -9.26 -17.38
CA ASN A 49 -6.70 -9.76 -16.60
C ASN A 49 -7.12 -11.05 -15.92
N PRO A 50 -6.73 -12.24 -16.42
CA PRO A 50 -6.91 -13.45 -15.63
C PRO A 50 -6.27 -13.21 -14.26
N PRO A 51 -6.90 -13.60 -13.14
CA PRO A 51 -6.16 -13.70 -11.89
C PRO A 51 -5.06 -14.70 -12.21
N LYS A 52 -3.81 -14.22 -12.37
CA LYS A 52 -2.65 -15.09 -12.51
C LYS A 52 -2.80 -16.07 -11.37
N SER A 53 -3.13 -17.31 -11.75
CA SER A 53 -3.30 -18.43 -10.86
C SER A 53 -2.23 -18.29 -9.80
N LYS A 54 -2.63 -18.09 -8.55
CA LYS A 54 -1.75 -18.24 -7.40
C LYS A 54 -1.34 -19.71 -7.40
N ILE A 55 -0.42 -20.07 -8.29
CA ILE A 55 0.45 -21.21 -8.14
C ILE A 55 1.15 -20.87 -6.86
N LEU A 56 0.66 -21.41 -5.74
CA LEU A 56 1.29 -21.33 -4.45
C LEU A 56 2.60 -22.09 -4.64
N PRO A 57 3.75 -21.41 -4.78
CA PRO A 57 4.98 -22.15 -4.87
C PRO A 57 5.18 -22.79 -3.48
N THR A 58 5.30 -24.09 -3.41
CA THR A 58 5.71 -24.76 -2.17
C THR A 58 7.23 -24.77 -2.18
N GLY A 59 7.85 -23.88 -1.39
CA GLY A 59 9.32 -23.84 -1.24
C GLY A 59 9.84 -22.47 -0.83
N LYS A 60 11.10 -22.40 -0.38
CA LYS A 60 11.78 -21.15 0.02
C LYS A 60 11.76 -20.07 -1.08
N GLN A 61 11.76 -20.46 -2.35
CA GLN A 61 11.60 -19.55 -3.49
C GLN A 61 10.26 -18.84 -3.51
N SER A 62 9.20 -19.53 -3.08
CA SER A 62 7.86 -19.00 -2.99
C SER A 62 7.77 -17.75 -2.15
N GLU A 63 8.35 -17.84 -0.96
CA GLU A 63 8.26 -16.80 0.03
C GLU A 63 9.01 -15.56 -0.45
N ALA A 64 10.19 -15.75 -1.07
CA ALA A 64 10.94 -14.65 -1.67
C ALA A 64 10.18 -13.98 -2.83
N VAL A 65 9.50 -14.76 -3.68
CA VAL A 65 8.66 -14.21 -4.77
C VAL A 65 7.46 -13.46 -4.21
N MET A 66 6.83 -13.97 -3.15
CA MET A 66 5.73 -13.27 -2.47
C MET A 66 6.20 -11.93 -1.91
N ILE A 67 7.32 -11.90 -1.18
CA ILE A 67 7.87 -10.66 -0.62
C ILE A 67 8.23 -9.67 -1.75
N LEU A 68 8.78 -10.16 -2.87
CA LEU A 68 9.08 -9.31 -4.03
C LEU A 68 7.82 -8.66 -4.62
N ASN A 69 6.72 -9.42 -4.71
CA ASN A 69 5.45 -8.88 -5.20
C ASN A 69 4.87 -7.84 -4.23
N GLU A 70 4.93 -8.09 -2.93
CA GLU A 70 4.51 -7.11 -1.91
C GLU A 70 5.33 -5.80 -2.03
N ILE A 71 6.65 -5.89 -2.21
CA ILE A 71 7.51 -4.72 -2.43
C ILE A 71 7.05 -3.94 -3.66
N ARG A 72 6.78 -4.62 -4.80
CA ARG A 72 6.31 -3.97 -6.03
C ARG A 72 4.98 -3.26 -5.84
N ASP A 73 4.06 -3.85 -5.09
CA ASP A 73 2.75 -3.25 -4.87
C ASP A 73 2.84 -2.02 -3.96
N ILE A 74 3.69 -2.05 -2.93
CA ILE A 74 3.98 -0.88 -2.10
C ILE A 74 4.69 0.22 -2.93
N GLU A 75 5.63 -0.14 -3.81
CA GLU A 75 6.28 0.82 -4.72
C GLU A 75 5.28 1.49 -5.67
N LYS A 76 4.28 0.77 -6.16
CA LYS A 76 3.19 1.35 -6.96
C LYS A 76 2.35 2.32 -6.14
N GLN A 77 2.02 1.96 -4.89
CA GLN A 77 1.29 2.84 -3.97
C GLN A 77 2.08 4.10 -3.66
N LEU A 78 3.39 4.00 -3.43
CA LEU A 78 4.28 5.15 -3.24
C LEU A 78 4.30 6.07 -4.47
N LYS A 79 4.32 5.51 -5.69
CA LYS A 79 4.24 6.28 -6.93
C LYS A 79 2.88 6.97 -7.13
N SER A 80 1.80 6.40 -6.58
CA SER A 80 0.46 7.00 -6.65
C SER A 80 0.28 8.21 -5.71
N GLY A 81 1.20 8.41 -4.74
CA GLY A 81 1.24 9.60 -3.89
C GLY A 81 0.19 9.68 -2.79
N GLN A 82 -0.65 8.65 -2.62
CA GLN A 82 -1.79 8.68 -1.68
C GLN A 82 -1.40 8.58 -0.19
N SER A 83 -0.27 7.95 0.15
CA SER A 83 0.33 8.06 1.48
C SER A 83 1.82 7.69 1.45
N TYR A 84 2.70 8.68 1.27
CA TYR A 84 4.14 8.42 1.15
C TYR A 84 4.75 7.89 2.46
N PHE A 85 4.41 8.50 3.60
CA PHE A 85 5.01 8.14 4.89
C PHE A 85 4.62 6.73 5.35
N ASP A 86 3.35 6.36 5.25
CA ASP A 86 2.88 5.04 5.71
C ASP A 86 3.52 3.92 4.87
N HIS A 87 3.51 4.09 3.54
CA HIS A 87 4.03 3.09 2.63
C HIS A 87 5.55 3.03 2.60
N TYR A 88 6.26 4.08 3.01
CA TYR A 88 7.73 4.07 3.08
C TYR A 88 8.23 3.11 4.17
N TYR A 89 7.62 3.15 5.35
CA TYR A 89 7.98 2.23 6.44
C TYR A 89 7.65 0.78 6.10
N ASP A 90 6.50 0.55 5.47
CA ASP A 90 6.10 -0.77 5.01
C ASP A 90 7.07 -1.31 3.94
N LEU A 91 7.46 -0.47 2.97
CA LEU A 91 8.44 -0.82 1.96
C LEU A 91 9.75 -1.26 2.62
N ARG A 92 10.26 -0.43 3.54
CA ARG A 92 11.52 -0.67 4.24
C ARG A 92 11.50 -1.99 5.01
N LYS A 93 10.40 -2.25 5.73
CA LYS A 93 10.20 -3.50 6.49
C LYS A 93 10.19 -4.73 5.58
N LYS A 94 9.59 -4.63 4.39
CA LYS A 94 9.56 -5.73 3.41
C LYS A 94 10.91 -5.93 2.73
N GLU A 95 11.62 -4.85 2.38
CA GLU A 95 12.99 -4.90 1.85
C GLU A 95 13.94 -5.60 2.84
N ASP A 96 13.88 -5.25 4.13
CA ASP A 96 14.70 -5.90 5.17
C ASP A 96 14.32 -7.37 5.36
N LYS A 97 13.02 -7.71 5.26
CA LYS A 97 12.57 -9.12 5.32
C LYS A 97 13.15 -9.92 4.15
N LEU A 98 13.11 -9.38 2.93
CA LEU A 98 13.69 -10.02 1.75
C LEU A 98 15.19 -10.23 1.91
N LEU A 99 15.88 -9.22 2.45
CA LEU A 99 17.32 -9.26 2.69
C LEU A 99 17.70 -10.35 3.69
N LYS A 100 17.03 -10.40 4.85
CA LYS A 100 17.26 -11.43 5.88
C LYS A 100 16.98 -12.83 5.35
N PHE A 101 15.92 -12.97 4.54
CA PHE A 101 15.58 -14.25 3.93
C PHE A 101 16.69 -14.71 2.97
N PHE A 102 17.18 -13.81 2.11
CA PHE A 102 18.26 -14.10 1.17
C PHE A 102 19.59 -14.43 1.86
N GLU A 103 19.89 -13.79 2.99
CA GLU A 103 21.11 -14.06 3.77
C GLU A 103 21.02 -15.35 4.56
N GLY A 104 19.84 -15.71 5.06
CA GLY A 104 19.59 -16.97 5.79
C GLY A 104 19.53 -18.22 4.90
N THR A 105 19.56 -18.07 3.58
CA THR A 105 19.60 -19.19 2.64
C THR A 105 21.01 -19.49 2.16
N GLU A 106 21.44 -20.75 2.33
CA GLU A 106 22.75 -21.24 1.89
C GLU A 106 22.88 -21.29 0.36
N ASN A 107 21.81 -21.70 -0.35
CA ASN A 107 21.77 -21.80 -1.80
C ASN A 107 21.25 -20.50 -2.45
N LYS A 108 22.09 -19.46 -2.41
CA LYS A 108 21.80 -18.16 -3.05
C LYS A 108 21.63 -18.27 -4.57
N ASP A 109 22.23 -19.30 -5.17
CA ASP A 109 22.16 -19.57 -6.61
C ASP A 109 20.85 -20.23 -7.06
N SER A 110 19.98 -20.62 -6.14
CA SER A 110 18.66 -21.11 -6.52
C SER A 110 17.70 -19.98 -6.89
N PHE A 111 17.87 -18.77 -6.34
CA PHE A 111 16.89 -17.69 -6.56
C PHE A 111 16.88 -17.16 -7.98
N SER A 112 15.68 -16.79 -8.45
CA SER A 112 15.45 -16.03 -9.67
C SER A 112 16.28 -14.75 -9.73
N ASP A 113 16.73 -14.39 -10.93
CA ASP A 113 17.53 -13.19 -11.19
C ASP A 113 16.86 -11.91 -10.70
N GLU A 114 15.53 -11.83 -10.78
CA GLU A 114 14.77 -10.66 -10.32
C GLU A 114 14.99 -10.38 -8.83
N ILE A 115 15.02 -11.44 -8.01
CA ILE A 115 15.25 -11.34 -6.56
C ILE A 115 16.70 -10.89 -6.31
N ARG A 116 17.67 -11.45 -7.03
CA ARG A 116 19.08 -11.08 -6.87
C ARG A 116 19.33 -9.62 -7.23
N ILE A 117 18.72 -9.15 -8.31
CA ILE A 117 18.80 -7.74 -8.74
C ILE A 117 18.22 -6.85 -7.64
N LYS A 118 17.03 -7.20 -7.11
CA LYS A 118 16.40 -6.39 -6.07
C LYS A 118 17.20 -6.36 -4.77
N VAL A 119 17.75 -7.50 -4.35
CA VAL A 119 18.64 -7.57 -3.18
C VAL A 119 19.90 -6.72 -3.37
N LYS A 120 20.52 -6.75 -4.56
CA LYS A 120 21.66 -5.86 -4.89
C LYS A 120 21.28 -4.39 -4.82
N GLU A 121 20.09 -4.02 -5.31
CA GLU A 121 19.56 -2.66 -5.23
C GLU A 121 19.38 -2.22 -3.78
N ILE A 122 18.75 -3.05 -2.94
CA ILE A 122 18.55 -2.79 -1.51
C ILE A 122 19.89 -2.62 -0.78
N LYS A 123 20.86 -3.50 -1.04
CA LYS A 123 22.21 -3.41 -0.47
C LYS A 123 22.91 -2.10 -0.86
N ARG A 124 22.76 -1.66 -2.12
CA ARG A 124 23.30 -0.38 -2.59
C ARG A 124 22.63 0.81 -1.89
N LYS A 125 21.30 0.79 -1.73
CA LYS A 125 20.57 1.85 -1.01
C LYS A 125 21.07 1.98 0.43
N LEU A 126 21.29 0.85 1.10
CA LEU A 126 21.78 0.78 2.47
C LEU A 126 23.24 1.21 2.65
N GLY A 127 24.12 0.82 1.72
CA GLY A 127 25.55 1.15 1.81
C GLY A 127 25.90 2.57 1.39
N ASN A 128 24.95 3.31 0.80
CA ASN A 128 25.10 4.72 0.42
C ASN A 128 24.46 5.69 1.42
N LEU A 129 24.00 5.17 2.57
CA LEU A 129 23.53 5.93 3.74
C LEU A 129 24.67 5.99 4.77
#